data_AF-A0A178EDN3-F1
#
_entry.id   AF-A0A178EDN3-F1
#
_cell.length_a   1.000
_cell.length_b   1.000
_cell.length_c   1.000
_cell.angle_alpha   90.00
_cell.angle_beta   90.00
_cell.angle_gamma   90.00
#
_symmetry.space_group_name_H-M   'P 1'
#
loop_
_entity.id
_entity.type
_entity.pdbx_description
1 polymer ?
#
loop_
_entity_poly.entity_id
_entity_poly.type
_entity_poly.pdbx_seq_one_letter_code
_entity_poly.pdbx_strand_id
1 'polypeptide(L)'
;MLQTTNVKSLQVGIKHKLMGVDADLRFVGIYPTRNTQACEKGWFCPYLFASARTPLIPRANEFSIAQSFGPFLGGDYLLAHKLLSESAHTLSMCEANPEIDIGANRLLILFTAISPFRANMWSTSRRPGCGTIVFHLLDGCPALVIPVMKNAPITAWSPWTLSQMRQAQYSPQPPTPGSGMYSPEWQHEQICEWLDTIISVPHVNPSLRDRYVDVLSRSVSLVINGALALEKCQPLLGKLDPERAGICMFRY
;
A
#
# COMPACT_ATOMS: atom_id res chain seq x y z
N MET A 1 -5.53 -22.16 3.45
CA MET A 1 -4.35 -21.46 3.98
C MET A 1 -3.83 -20.56 2.87
N LEU A 2 -3.68 -19.24 3.10
CA LEU A 2 -3.08 -18.36 2.10
C LEU A 2 -1.59 -18.72 1.99
N GLN A 3 -1.14 -19.13 0.82
CA GLN A 3 0.26 -19.48 0.55
C GLN A 3 0.64 -18.84 -0.77
N THR A 4 1.77 -18.13 -0.78
CA THR A 4 2.29 -17.58 -2.03
C THR A 4 3.02 -18.67 -2.80
N THR A 5 2.57 -18.93 -4.02
CA THR A 5 3.18 -19.91 -4.94
C THR A 5 3.75 -19.25 -6.19
N ASN A 6 3.41 -17.99 -6.44
CA ASN A 6 3.84 -17.24 -7.60
C ASN A 6 3.98 -15.74 -7.30
N VAL A 7 4.90 -15.08 -8.00
CA VAL A 7 5.09 -13.63 -7.97
C VAL A 7 4.94 -13.09 -9.37
N LYS A 8 3.88 -12.31 -9.61
CA LYS A 8 3.63 -11.63 -10.88
C LYS A 8 4.28 -10.26 -10.88
N SER A 9 5.18 -10.02 -11.83
CA SER A 9 5.87 -8.74 -11.97
C SER A 9 5.29 -7.93 -13.13
N LEU A 10 4.89 -6.70 -12.85
CA LEU A 10 4.25 -5.78 -13.81
C LEU A 10 5.16 -4.57 -14.00
N GLN A 11 5.72 -4.40 -15.20
CA GLN A 11 6.42 -3.18 -15.54
C GLN A 11 5.40 -2.10 -15.92
N VAL A 12 5.33 -1.04 -15.12
CA VAL A 12 4.36 0.05 -15.26
C VAL A 12 5.05 1.30 -15.77
N GLY A 13 4.56 1.85 -16.87
CA GLY A 13 4.93 3.18 -17.36
C GLY A 13 3.93 4.24 -16.88
N ILE A 14 4.40 5.22 -16.11
CA ILE A 14 3.57 6.29 -15.54
C ILE A 14 3.78 7.56 -16.34
N LYS A 15 2.93 7.83 -17.33
CA LYS A 15 3.01 9.07 -18.12
C LYS A 15 2.54 10.26 -17.29
N HIS A 16 3.30 11.35 -17.31
CA HIS A 16 2.94 12.59 -16.63
C HIS A 16 3.47 13.81 -17.39
N LYS A 17 2.82 14.96 -17.18
CA LYS A 17 3.32 16.27 -17.65
C LYS A 17 3.89 17.12 -16.51
N LEU A 18 3.94 16.56 -15.29
CA LEU A 18 4.45 17.25 -14.11
C LEU A 18 5.95 17.51 -14.22
N MET A 19 6.37 18.66 -13.69
CA MET A 19 7.75 19.12 -13.68
C MET A 19 8.18 19.45 -12.25
N GLY A 20 8.54 18.41 -11.48
CA GLY A 20 9.11 18.58 -10.13
C GLY A 20 8.16 19.25 -9.13
N VAL A 21 6.89 18.85 -9.14
CA VAL A 21 5.87 19.38 -8.23
C VAL A 21 5.90 18.57 -6.94
N ASP A 22 5.73 19.23 -5.79
CA ASP A 22 5.64 18.54 -4.51
C ASP A 22 4.36 17.71 -4.42
N ALA A 23 4.49 16.52 -3.83
CA ALA A 23 3.34 15.72 -3.45
C ALA A 23 2.67 16.35 -2.23
N ASP A 24 1.34 16.52 -2.26
CA ASP A 24 0.55 16.86 -1.07
C ASP A 24 0.47 15.61 -0.18
N LEU A 25 1.50 15.45 0.66
CA LEU A 25 1.59 14.38 1.64
C LEU A 25 1.04 14.81 2.99
N ARG A 26 0.18 13.97 3.55
CA ARG A 26 -0.40 14.12 4.88
C ARG A 26 -0.23 12.83 5.66
N PHE A 27 -0.07 12.96 6.97
CA PHE A 27 0.26 11.85 7.85
C PHE A 27 -0.81 11.71 8.94
N VAL A 28 -1.21 10.47 9.23
CA VAL A 28 -2.16 10.13 10.28
C VAL A 28 -1.44 9.35 11.37
N GLY A 29 -1.85 9.52 12.63
CA GLY A 29 -1.23 8.87 13.78
C GLY A 29 0.25 9.23 13.92
N ILE A 30 0.54 10.53 14.01
CA ILE A 30 1.91 11.06 14.07
C ILE A 30 2.45 10.90 15.49
N TYR A 31 3.65 10.34 15.63
CA TYR A 31 4.36 10.24 16.91
C TYR A 31 5.87 10.50 16.73
N PRO A 32 6.60 10.91 17.79
CA PRO A 32 8.04 11.17 17.67
C PRO A 32 8.81 9.93 17.21
N THR A 33 9.77 10.13 16.31
CA THR A 33 10.64 9.04 15.87
C THR A 33 11.66 8.65 16.94
N ARG A 34 12.02 7.36 16.96
CA ARG A 34 13.17 6.85 17.70
C ARG A 34 14.45 6.86 16.87
N ASN A 35 14.33 6.95 15.54
CA ASN A 35 15.45 6.93 14.61
C ASN A 35 15.23 7.94 13.48
N THR A 36 15.82 9.13 13.60
CA THR A 36 15.73 10.19 12.60
C THR A 36 16.46 9.88 11.29
N GLN A 37 17.25 8.80 11.25
CA GLN A 37 17.91 8.31 10.04
C GLN A 37 17.13 7.20 9.34
N ALA A 38 16.07 6.65 9.97
CA ALA A 38 15.21 5.66 9.35
C ALA A 38 14.52 6.25 8.11
N CYS A 39 14.65 5.56 6.99
CA CYS A 39 14.11 5.96 5.69
C CYS A 39 13.03 4.98 5.19
N GLU A 40 12.83 3.86 5.87
CA GLU A 40 11.93 2.75 5.54
C GLU A 40 10.47 3.20 5.52
N LYS A 41 10.07 4.14 6.38
CA LYS A 41 8.73 4.77 6.37
C LYS A 41 8.37 5.41 5.02
N GLY A 42 9.39 5.78 4.24
CA GLY A 42 9.27 6.30 2.89
C GLY A 42 9.34 5.24 1.79
N TRP A 43 9.14 3.95 2.08
CA TRP A 43 9.37 2.86 1.11
C TRP A 43 8.62 3.03 -0.21
N PHE A 44 7.44 3.65 -0.19
CA PHE A 44 6.60 3.89 -1.36
C PHE A 44 6.92 5.21 -2.10
N CYS A 45 7.78 6.07 -1.55
CA CYS A 45 8.22 7.32 -2.18
C CYS A 45 8.78 7.17 -3.61
N PRO A 46 9.45 6.06 -4.00
CA PRO A 46 9.90 5.89 -5.37
C PRO A 46 8.78 5.91 -6.41
N TYR A 47 7.55 5.49 -6.06
CA TYR A 47 6.39 5.63 -6.94
C TYR A 47 6.05 7.10 -7.21
N LEU A 48 5.98 7.92 -6.16
CA LEU A 48 5.74 9.36 -6.27
C LEU A 48 6.85 10.03 -7.06
N PHE A 49 8.10 9.71 -6.76
CA PHE A 49 9.26 10.25 -7.47
C PHE A 49 9.26 9.88 -8.96
N ALA A 50 8.98 8.62 -9.31
CA ALA A 50 8.88 8.16 -10.69
C ALA A 50 7.75 8.88 -11.45
N SER A 51 6.69 9.27 -10.76
CA SER A 51 5.56 10.03 -11.30
C SER A 51 5.75 11.56 -11.24
N ALA A 52 6.99 12.02 -10.99
CA ALA A 52 7.39 13.43 -10.87
C ALA A 52 6.64 14.23 -9.79
N ARG A 53 6.26 13.52 -8.73
CA ARG A 53 5.74 14.08 -7.48
C ARG A 53 6.83 13.96 -6.42
N THR A 54 7.38 15.07 -5.96
CA THR A 54 8.45 15.09 -4.96
C THR A 54 7.86 14.78 -3.58
N PRO A 55 8.18 13.64 -2.96
CA PRO A 55 7.66 13.31 -1.64
C PRO A 55 8.51 13.98 -0.54
N LEU A 56 7.86 14.53 0.47
CA LEU A 56 8.50 15.10 1.66
C LEU A 56 8.03 14.34 2.91
N ILE A 57 8.90 13.49 3.45
CA ILE A 57 8.62 12.70 4.65
C ILE A 57 9.34 13.32 5.85
N PRO A 58 8.65 13.62 6.96
CA PRO A 58 9.28 14.19 8.15
C PRO A 58 10.25 13.19 8.77
N ARG A 59 11.50 13.60 9.00
CA ARG A 59 12.48 12.76 9.68
C ARG A 59 12.15 12.57 11.16
N ALA A 60 11.73 13.64 11.83
CA ALA A 60 11.49 13.69 13.28
C ALA A 60 10.28 12.90 13.77
N ASN A 61 9.39 12.47 12.86
CA ASN A 61 8.14 11.81 13.22
C ASN A 61 7.98 10.49 12.47
N GLU A 62 7.37 9.51 13.14
CA GLU A 62 6.73 8.36 12.53
C GLU A 62 5.23 8.67 12.32
N PHE A 63 4.55 7.80 11.59
CA PHE A 63 3.13 7.93 11.28
C PHE A 63 2.49 6.57 11.06
N SER A 64 1.20 6.44 11.34
CA SER A 64 0.43 5.23 11.06
C SER A 64 0.19 5.02 9.56
N ILE A 65 -0.19 6.09 8.85
CA ILE A 65 -0.48 6.09 7.41
C ILE A 65 0.04 7.38 6.79
N ALA A 66 0.74 7.26 5.66
CA ALA A 66 1.03 8.38 4.77
C ALA A 66 0.04 8.40 3.61
N GLN A 67 -0.43 9.59 3.25
CA GLN A 67 -1.50 9.82 2.28
C GLN A 67 -1.05 10.88 1.27
N SER A 68 -1.30 10.64 -0.02
CA SER A 68 -1.08 11.62 -1.08
C SER A 68 -2.41 12.09 -1.65
N PHE A 69 -2.66 13.40 -1.60
CA PHE A 69 -3.87 14.05 -2.11
C PHE A 69 -3.68 14.71 -3.46
N GLY A 70 -2.43 14.88 -3.89
CA GLY A 70 -2.12 15.47 -5.17
C GLY A 70 -0.62 15.56 -5.44
N PRO A 71 -0.25 16.00 -6.66
CA PRO A 71 -1.15 16.17 -7.81
C PRO A 71 -1.69 14.83 -8.32
N PHE A 72 -2.93 14.85 -8.82
CA PHE A 72 -3.57 13.67 -9.40
C PHE A 72 -3.10 13.40 -10.83
N LEU A 73 -2.80 12.13 -11.11
CA LEU A 73 -2.53 11.65 -12.45
C LEU A 73 -3.65 10.69 -12.85
N GLY A 74 -4.19 10.83 -14.06
CA GLY A 74 -5.14 9.82 -14.59
C GLY A 74 -4.54 8.41 -14.62
N GLY A 75 -3.21 8.30 -14.65
CA GLY A 75 -2.49 7.03 -14.50
C GLY A 75 -2.61 6.37 -13.14
N ASP A 76 -2.94 7.10 -12.06
CA ASP A 76 -3.14 6.51 -10.72
C ASP A 76 -4.33 5.55 -10.73
N TYR A 77 -5.45 5.94 -11.35
CA TYR A 77 -6.65 5.10 -11.47
C TYR A 77 -6.39 3.90 -12.38
N LEU A 78 -5.77 4.14 -13.54
CA LEU A 78 -5.42 3.06 -14.47
C LEU A 78 -4.47 2.04 -13.84
N LEU A 79 -3.54 2.49 -12.99
CA LEU A 79 -2.67 1.60 -12.23
C LEU A 79 -3.48 0.77 -11.24
N ALA A 80 -4.38 1.38 -10.46
CA ALA A 80 -5.25 0.66 -9.55
C ALA A 80 -6.08 -0.41 -10.28
N HIS A 81 -6.69 -0.07 -11.42
CA HIS A 81 -7.44 -1.01 -12.25
C HIS A 81 -6.56 -2.17 -12.69
N LYS A 82 -5.33 -1.87 -13.13
CA LYS A 82 -4.41 -2.89 -13.59
C LYS A 82 -3.97 -3.80 -12.46
N LEU A 83 -3.60 -3.26 -11.29
CA LEU A 83 -3.21 -4.04 -10.12
C LEU A 83 -4.36 -4.92 -9.64
N LEU A 84 -5.59 -4.40 -9.62
CA LEU A 84 -6.79 -5.17 -9.30
C LEU A 84 -7.00 -6.33 -10.30
N SER A 85 -6.96 -6.06 -11.61
CA SER A 85 -7.16 -7.08 -12.64
C SER A 85 -6.11 -8.19 -12.62
N GLU A 86 -4.93 -7.89 -12.08
CA GLU A 86 -3.79 -8.80 -11.99
C GLU A 86 -3.65 -9.44 -10.60
N SER A 87 -4.52 -9.07 -9.65
CA SER A 87 -4.56 -9.66 -8.31
C SER A 87 -5.22 -11.04 -8.37
N ALA A 88 -4.56 -12.05 -7.80
CA ALA A 88 -5.06 -13.43 -7.84
C ALA A 88 -6.36 -13.62 -7.03
N HIS A 89 -6.48 -12.90 -5.92
CA HIS A 89 -7.62 -12.97 -5.01
C HIS A 89 -8.05 -11.56 -4.62
N THR A 90 -9.36 -11.30 -4.66
CA THR A 90 -9.93 -10.00 -4.32
C THR A 90 -11.05 -10.17 -3.28
N LEU A 91 -10.91 -9.48 -2.16
CA LEU A 91 -11.92 -9.31 -1.12
C LEU A 91 -12.67 -8.01 -1.41
N SER A 92 -13.92 -8.09 -1.86
CA SER A 92 -14.67 -6.91 -2.30
C SER A 92 -15.81 -6.59 -1.33
N MET A 93 -15.81 -5.39 -0.76
CA MET A 93 -16.90 -4.88 0.09
C MET A 93 -17.93 -4.04 -0.70
N CYS A 94 -17.66 -3.76 -1.96
CA CYS A 94 -18.57 -3.13 -2.93
C CYS A 94 -18.33 -3.74 -4.32
N GLU A 95 -19.11 -3.34 -5.33
CA GLU A 95 -18.84 -3.74 -6.72
C GLU A 95 -17.46 -3.25 -7.13
N ALA A 96 -16.52 -4.14 -7.46
CA ALA A 96 -15.12 -3.82 -7.69
C ALA A 96 -14.79 -3.49 -9.15
N ASN A 97 -15.68 -3.78 -10.10
CA ASN A 97 -15.45 -3.45 -11.50
C ASN A 97 -15.36 -1.92 -11.69
N PRO A 98 -14.22 -1.39 -12.17
CA PRO A 98 -14.05 0.05 -12.38
C PRO A 98 -14.97 0.64 -13.46
N GLU A 99 -15.54 -0.20 -14.33
CA GLU A 99 -16.47 0.24 -15.38
C GLU A 99 -17.88 0.50 -14.84
N ILE A 100 -18.20 0.01 -13.64
CA ILE A 100 -19.50 0.19 -13.01
C ILE A 100 -19.44 1.39 -12.07
N ASP A 101 -20.25 2.41 -12.32
CA ASP A 101 -20.41 3.53 -11.40
C ASP A 101 -21.32 3.14 -10.23
N ILE A 102 -20.78 3.20 -9.02
CA ILE A 102 -21.53 2.96 -7.78
C ILE A 102 -21.89 4.26 -7.06
N GLY A 103 -21.58 5.43 -7.62
CA GLY A 103 -21.77 6.74 -6.98
C GLY A 103 -20.68 7.13 -5.98
N ALA A 104 -19.63 6.32 -5.84
CA ALA A 104 -18.49 6.54 -4.96
C ALA A 104 -17.18 6.05 -5.60
N ASN A 105 -16.06 6.65 -5.18
CA ASN A 105 -14.74 6.10 -5.49
C ASN A 105 -14.53 4.81 -4.69
N ARG A 106 -13.54 4.04 -5.11
CA ARG A 106 -13.05 2.84 -4.45
C ARG A 106 -11.63 3.03 -4.00
N LEU A 107 -11.21 2.24 -3.02
CA LEU A 107 -9.83 2.13 -2.60
C LEU A 107 -9.41 0.68 -2.72
N LEU A 108 -8.43 0.42 -3.59
CA LEU A 108 -7.72 -0.84 -3.68
C LEU A 108 -6.63 -0.84 -2.59
N ILE A 109 -6.66 -1.81 -1.70
CA ILE A 109 -5.66 -2.04 -0.65
C ILE A 109 -4.97 -3.36 -0.97
N LEU A 110 -3.65 -3.36 -1.06
CA LEU A 110 -2.88 -4.58 -1.32
C LEU A 110 -1.51 -4.53 -0.67
N PHE A 111 -0.95 -5.71 -0.43
CA PHE A 111 0.48 -5.86 -0.21
C PHE A 111 1.19 -6.00 -1.57
N THR A 112 2.21 -5.19 -1.81
CA THR A 112 3.04 -5.24 -3.03
C THR A 112 4.49 -4.97 -2.70
N ALA A 113 5.38 -5.36 -3.61
CA ALA A 113 6.73 -4.80 -3.67
C ALA A 113 6.93 -3.94 -4.92
N ILE A 114 7.89 -3.04 -4.86
CA ILE A 114 8.33 -2.24 -5.99
C ILE A 114 9.82 -2.43 -6.24
N SER A 115 10.23 -2.45 -7.50
CA SER A 115 11.64 -2.45 -7.89
C SER A 115 11.90 -1.45 -9.03
N PRO A 116 13.14 -0.96 -9.16
CA PRO A 116 13.47 -0.03 -10.22
C PRO A 116 13.48 -0.73 -11.57
N PHE A 117 13.20 0.03 -12.63
CA PHE A 117 13.13 -0.52 -13.98
C PHE A 117 14.46 -1.13 -14.46
N ARG A 118 15.62 -0.61 -14.03
CA ARG A 118 16.94 -1.08 -14.49
C ARG A 118 17.96 -1.18 -13.36
N ALA A 119 18.69 -2.30 -13.34
CA ALA A 119 19.97 -2.50 -12.64
C ALA A 119 19.99 -2.00 -11.18
N ASN A 120 18.89 -2.20 -10.43
CA ASN A 120 18.74 -1.74 -9.04
C ASN A 120 18.93 -0.22 -8.83
N MET A 121 18.83 0.60 -9.88
CA MET A 121 19.01 2.05 -9.82
C MET A 121 17.69 2.81 -9.88
N TRP A 122 17.20 3.29 -8.73
CA TRP A 122 15.96 4.07 -8.63
C TRP A 122 15.97 5.38 -9.43
N SER A 123 17.14 5.98 -9.65
CA SER A 123 17.29 7.17 -10.50
C SER A 123 16.84 6.92 -11.95
N THR A 124 16.90 5.67 -12.42
CA THR A 124 16.48 5.29 -13.78
C THR A 124 14.96 5.12 -13.93
N SER A 125 14.24 5.05 -12.80
CA SER A 125 12.78 4.93 -12.79
C SER A 125 12.07 6.23 -13.15
N ARG A 126 12.77 7.38 -13.13
CA ARG A 126 12.24 8.67 -13.57
C ARG A 126 12.85 9.02 -14.92
N ARG A 127 12.01 9.25 -15.93
CA ARG A 127 12.40 9.72 -17.26
C ARG A 127 11.58 10.96 -17.61
N PRO A 128 12.06 11.85 -18.50
CA PRO A 128 11.28 13.00 -18.94
C PRO A 128 9.89 12.57 -19.45
N GLY A 129 8.84 13.10 -18.84
CA GLY A 129 7.44 12.80 -19.17
C GLY A 129 6.93 11.40 -18.84
N CYS A 130 7.75 10.54 -18.22
CA CYS A 130 7.38 9.15 -17.92
C CYS A 130 8.19 8.53 -16.78
N GLY A 131 7.50 7.98 -15.78
CA GLY A 131 8.08 7.06 -14.81
C GLY A 131 8.05 5.62 -15.29
N THR A 132 8.98 4.77 -14.85
CA THR A 132 8.88 3.32 -15.02
C THR A 132 9.31 2.60 -13.77
N ILE A 133 8.41 1.77 -13.27
CA ILE A 133 8.58 1.04 -12.01
C ILE A 133 8.01 -0.35 -12.20
N VAL A 134 8.57 -1.35 -11.53
CA VAL A 134 8.01 -2.70 -11.54
C VAL A 134 7.26 -2.92 -10.24
N PHE A 135 6.01 -3.35 -10.34
CA PHE A 135 5.20 -3.81 -9.21
C PHE A 135 5.24 -5.34 -9.15
N HIS A 136 5.33 -5.89 -7.94
CA HIS A 136 5.31 -7.33 -7.70
C HIS A 136 4.07 -7.69 -6.89
N LEU A 137 3.16 -8.42 -7.52
CA LEU A 137 1.97 -8.98 -6.90
C LEU A 137 2.24 -10.42 -6.49
N LEU A 138 1.81 -10.77 -5.29
CA LEU A 138 2.03 -12.08 -4.69
C LEU A 138 0.67 -12.77 -4.58
N ASP A 139 0.52 -13.95 -5.19
CA ASP A 139 -0.76 -14.65 -5.28
C ASP A 139 -1.34 -15.05 -3.91
N GLY A 140 -0.48 -15.25 -2.90
CA GLY A 140 -0.90 -15.49 -1.52
C GLY A 140 -1.32 -14.24 -0.74
N CYS A 141 -1.22 -13.05 -1.32
CA CYS A 141 -1.65 -11.79 -0.71
C CYS A 141 -2.95 -11.30 -1.41
N PRO A 142 -4.12 -11.38 -0.75
CA PRO A 142 -5.35 -10.88 -1.36
C PRO A 142 -5.32 -9.35 -1.49
N ALA A 143 -5.97 -8.83 -2.53
CA ALA A 143 -6.35 -7.44 -2.61
C ALA A 143 -7.69 -7.21 -1.89
N LEU A 144 -7.88 -6.04 -1.30
CA LEU A 144 -9.12 -5.60 -0.68
C LEU A 144 -9.66 -4.37 -1.42
N VAL A 145 -10.95 -4.38 -1.76
CA VAL A 145 -11.64 -3.24 -2.38
C VAL A 145 -12.75 -2.76 -1.46
N ILE A 146 -12.68 -1.49 -1.08
CA ILE A 146 -13.72 -0.82 -0.29
C ILE A 146 -14.24 0.44 -1.00
N PRO A 147 -15.50 0.83 -0.78
CA PRO A 147 -16.00 2.11 -1.25
C PRO A 147 -15.52 3.22 -0.33
N VAL A 148 -15.13 4.37 -0.88
CA VAL A 148 -14.59 5.50 -0.11
C VAL A 148 -15.24 6.83 -0.48
N MET A 149 -15.21 7.75 0.47
CA MET A 149 -15.69 9.12 0.30
C MET A 149 -14.82 9.91 -0.68
N LYS A 150 -15.36 11.02 -1.20
CA LYS A 150 -14.68 11.89 -2.18
C LYS A 150 -13.38 12.51 -1.66
N ASN A 151 -13.25 12.62 -0.34
CA ASN A 151 -12.07 13.12 0.36
C ASN A 151 -11.01 12.02 0.64
N ALA A 152 -11.17 10.80 0.15
CA ALA A 152 -10.12 9.79 0.27
C ALA A 152 -8.86 10.21 -0.53
N PRO A 153 -7.64 9.89 -0.08
CA PRO A 153 -6.43 10.24 -0.81
C PRO A 153 -6.32 9.47 -2.14
N ILE A 154 -5.49 9.95 -3.05
CA ILE A 154 -5.21 9.30 -4.33
C ILE A 154 -4.45 7.99 -4.09
N THR A 155 -3.41 8.05 -3.26
CA THR A 155 -2.67 6.89 -2.79
C THR A 155 -2.38 7.03 -1.31
N ALA A 156 -2.28 5.90 -0.60
CA ALA A 156 -1.79 5.86 0.77
C ALA A 156 -0.89 4.66 0.98
N TRP A 157 -0.13 4.63 2.07
CA TRP A 157 0.63 3.45 2.47
C TRP A 157 0.87 3.41 3.96
N SER A 158 1.01 2.19 4.49
CA SER A 158 1.52 1.93 5.82
C SER A 158 3.06 2.01 5.81
N PRO A 159 3.73 2.60 6.82
CA PRO A 159 5.19 2.74 6.82
C PRO A 159 5.92 1.41 6.97
N TRP A 160 5.23 0.36 7.41
CA TRP A 160 5.83 -0.93 7.72
C TRP A 160 6.23 -1.68 6.46
N THR A 161 7.48 -2.13 6.44
CA THR A 161 8.07 -2.89 5.33
C THR A 161 8.11 -4.39 5.62
N LEU A 162 8.21 -5.20 4.57
CA LEU A 162 8.43 -6.65 4.69
C LEU A 162 9.69 -6.98 5.48
N SER A 163 10.74 -6.15 5.37
CA SER A 163 11.96 -6.30 6.16
C SER A 163 11.66 -6.24 7.66
N GLN A 164 10.88 -5.25 8.11
CA GLN A 164 10.48 -5.11 9.50
C GLN A 164 9.51 -6.21 9.95
N MET A 165 8.57 -6.62 9.08
CA MET A 165 7.66 -7.74 9.33
C MET A 165 8.44 -9.03 9.63
N ARG A 166 9.44 -9.34 8.81
CA ARG A 166 10.30 -10.52 9.00
C ARG A 166 11.15 -10.42 10.26
N GLN A 167 11.78 -9.27 10.50
CA GLN A 167 12.60 -9.06 11.70
C GLN A 167 11.80 -9.31 12.99
N ALA A 168 10.54 -8.83 13.04
CA ALA A 168 9.68 -9.06 14.19
C ALA A 168 9.31 -10.54 14.39
N GLN A 169 9.11 -11.31 13.32
CA GLN A 169 8.79 -12.75 13.40
C GLN A 169 9.90 -13.58 14.04
N TYR A 170 11.17 -13.17 13.88
CA TYR A 170 12.32 -13.85 14.46
C TYR A 170 12.82 -13.21 15.76
N SER A 171 12.17 -12.14 16.23
CA SER A 171 12.56 -11.50 17.48
C SER A 171 12.19 -12.38 18.67
N PRO A 172 13.13 -12.69 19.59
CA PRO A 172 12.83 -13.41 20.82
C PRO A 172 12.07 -12.56 21.84
N GLN A 173 12.01 -11.24 21.64
CA GLN A 173 11.36 -10.30 22.53
C GLN A 173 9.99 -9.91 21.94
N PRO A 174 8.91 -9.95 22.74
CA PRO A 174 7.60 -9.51 22.29
C PRO A 174 7.65 -8.01 21.98
N PRO A 175 6.95 -7.55 20.91
CA PRO A 175 6.85 -6.13 20.62
C PRO A 175 6.16 -5.43 21.79
N THR A 176 6.89 -4.54 22.45
CA THR A 176 6.33 -3.69 23.52
C THR A 176 5.78 -2.40 22.92
N PRO A 177 4.69 -1.83 23.46
CA PRO A 177 4.19 -0.53 23.03
C PRO A 177 5.30 0.52 23.03
N GLY A 178 5.42 1.24 21.92
CA GLY A 178 6.47 2.21 21.71
C GLY A 178 7.81 1.63 21.26
N SER A 179 8.14 0.34 21.43
CA SER A 179 9.47 -0.27 21.16
C SER A 179 10.09 0.09 19.79
N GLY A 180 9.29 0.46 18.80
CA GLY A 180 9.71 0.72 17.43
C GLY A 180 9.80 -0.56 16.61
N MET A 181 9.45 -1.70 17.22
CA MET A 181 9.34 -2.99 16.54
C MET A 181 7.97 -3.13 15.91
N TYR A 182 7.93 -3.83 14.78
CA TYR A 182 6.69 -4.14 14.09
C TYR A 182 5.79 -5.07 14.93
N SER A 183 4.49 -4.79 14.94
CA SER A 183 3.43 -5.66 15.46
C SER A 183 2.30 -5.75 14.42
N PRO A 184 1.86 -6.96 14.03
CA PRO A 184 0.71 -7.14 13.15
C PRO A 184 -0.56 -6.50 13.69
N GLU A 185 -0.80 -6.62 14.99
CA GLU A 185 -1.98 -6.11 15.68
C GLU A 185 -2.01 -4.58 15.63
N TRP A 186 -0.85 -3.96 15.84
CA TRP A 186 -0.72 -2.51 15.74
C TRP A 186 -0.92 -2.02 14.29
N GLN A 187 -0.28 -2.66 13.31
CA GLN A 187 -0.52 -2.28 11.90
C GLN A 187 -2.00 -2.45 11.53
N HIS A 188 -2.63 -3.53 11.97
CA HIS A 188 -4.06 -3.80 11.76
C HIS A 188 -4.92 -2.67 12.33
N GLU A 189 -4.69 -2.30 13.59
CA GLU A 189 -5.42 -1.22 14.27
C GLU A 189 -5.25 0.12 13.52
N GLN A 190 -4.01 0.48 13.19
CA GLN A 190 -3.68 1.70 12.44
C GLN A 190 -4.39 1.78 11.09
N ILE A 191 -4.44 0.67 10.35
CA ILE A 191 -5.12 0.62 9.05
C ILE A 191 -6.63 0.73 9.26
N CYS A 192 -7.22 -0.03 10.18
CA CYS A 192 -8.67 -0.01 10.41
C CYS A 192 -9.15 1.36 10.89
N GLU A 193 -8.49 1.95 11.88
CA GLU A 193 -8.82 3.29 12.40
C GLU A 193 -8.78 4.33 11.29
N TRP A 194 -7.76 4.29 10.43
CA TRP A 194 -7.68 5.18 9.28
C TRP A 194 -8.78 4.93 8.25
N LEU A 195 -9.06 3.67 7.91
CA LEU A 195 -10.09 3.31 6.92
C LEU A 195 -11.49 3.75 7.37
N ASP A 196 -11.80 3.69 8.65
CA ASP A 196 -13.08 4.17 9.21
C ASP A 196 -13.31 5.66 8.96
N THR A 197 -12.24 6.46 8.80
CA THR A 197 -12.34 7.89 8.49
C THR A 197 -12.69 8.20 7.03
N ILE A 198 -12.53 7.24 6.11
CA ILE A 198 -12.69 7.45 4.66
C ILE A 198 -13.69 6.52 4.00
N ILE A 199 -14.10 5.42 4.65
CA ILE A 199 -15.02 4.44 4.07
C ILE A 199 -16.40 5.07 3.83
N SER A 200 -17.03 4.71 2.71
CA SER A 200 -18.39 5.14 2.40
C SER A 200 -19.39 4.02 2.71
N VAL A 201 -19.85 3.98 3.95
CA VAL A 201 -20.83 2.97 4.45
C VAL A 201 -22.09 2.84 3.56
N PRO A 202 -22.70 3.92 3.03
CA PRO A 202 -23.86 3.81 2.15
C PRO A 202 -23.61 2.99 0.88
N HIS A 203 -22.36 2.94 0.42
CA HIS A 203 -21.93 2.25 -0.80
C HIS A 203 -21.33 0.86 -0.54
N VAL A 204 -21.22 0.45 0.74
CA VAL A 204 -20.90 -0.94 1.10
C VAL A 204 -22.04 -1.84 0.64
N ASN A 205 -21.69 -3.03 0.14
CA ASN A 205 -22.63 -4.07 -0.27
C ASN A 205 -23.71 -4.24 0.81
N PRO A 206 -25.01 -4.15 0.46
CA PRO A 206 -26.09 -4.24 1.42
C PRO A 206 -26.01 -5.46 2.36
N SER A 207 -25.52 -6.60 1.86
CA SER A 207 -25.37 -7.83 2.65
C SER A 207 -24.28 -7.78 3.74
N LEU A 208 -23.35 -6.81 3.63
CA LEU A 208 -22.23 -6.63 4.56
C LEU A 208 -22.44 -5.43 5.49
N ARG A 209 -23.37 -4.52 5.17
CA ARG A 209 -23.47 -3.19 5.80
C ARG A 209 -23.64 -3.26 7.32
N ASP A 210 -24.44 -4.19 7.85
CA ASP A 210 -24.67 -4.30 9.29
C ASP A 210 -23.47 -4.89 10.06
N ARG A 211 -22.53 -5.52 9.34
CA ARG A 211 -21.34 -6.16 9.91
C ARG A 211 -20.05 -5.64 9.26
N TYR A 212 -20.09 -4.44 8.69
CA TYR A 212 -19.00 -3.97 7.83
C TYR A 212 -17.70 -3.83 8.61
N VAL A 213 -17.76 -3.43 9.89
CA VAL A 213 -16.59 -3.31 10.78
C VAL A 213 -15.89 -4.66 10.94
N ASP A 214 -16.64 -5.72 11.26
CA ASP A 214 -16.09 -7.07 11.43
C ASP A 214 -15.49 -7.60 10.12
N VAL A 215 -16.19 -7.37 9.01
CA VAL A 215 -15.75 -7.81 7.68
C VAL A 215 -14.51 -7.03 7.21
N LEU A 216 -14.48 -5.72 7.44
CA LEU A 216 -13.35 -4.85 7.13
C LEU A 216 -12.13 -5.29 7.94
N SER A 217 -12.28 -5.43 9.25
CA SER A 217 -11.24 -5.91 10.17
C SER A 217 -10.67 -7.24 9.70
N ARG A 218 -11.51 -8.27 9.49
CA ARG A 218 -11.04 -9.58 8.99
C ARG A 218 -10.37 -9.48 7.63
N SER A 219 -10.85 -8.64 6.73
CA SER A 219 -10.26 -8.46 5.40
C SER A 219 -8.87 -7.82 5.48
N VAL A 220 -8.69 -6.80 6.33
CA VAL A 220 -7.39 -6.19 6.62
C VAL A 220 -6.43 -7.24 7.23
N SER A 221 -6.90 -8.04 8.19
CA SER A 221 -6.09 -9.14 8.75
C SER A 221 -5.66 -10.13 7.67
N LEU A 222 -6.51 -10.46 6.69
CA LEU A 222 -6.15 -11.37 5.60
C LEU A 222 -5.06 -10.80 4.69
N VAL A 223 -5.07 -9.48 4.42
CA VAL A 223 -4.00 -8.80 3.68
C VAL A 223 -2.67 -8.88 4.45
N ILE A 224 -2.68 -8.54 5.74
CA ILE A 224 -1.50 -8.56 6.62
C ILE A 224 -0.96 -9.99 6.76
N ASN A 225 -1.84 -10.97 7.01
CA ASN A 225 -1.46 -12.37 7.16
C ASN A 225 -0.89 -12.97 5.87
N GLY A 226 -1.39 -12.54 4.70
CA GLY A 226 -0.80 -12.88 3.41
C GLY A 226 0.66 -12.45 3.33
N ALA A 227 0.97 -11.23 3.78
CA ALA A 227 2.33 -10.70 3.83
C ALA A 227 3.23 -11.44 4.84
N LEU A 228 2.71 -11.78 6.01
CA LEU A 228 3.43 -12.54 7.04
C LEU A 228 3.73 -13.99 6.63
N ALA A 229 2.89 -14.57 5.76
CA ALA A 229 3.08 -15.93 5.25
C ALA A 229 4.20 -16.05 4.20
N LEU A 230 4.77 -14.94 3.72
CA LEU A 230 5.78 -14.90 2.66
C LEU A 230 7.13 -15.54 3.04
N GLU A 231 7.39 -15.76 4.33
CA GLU A 231 8.59 -16.46 4.79
C GLU A 231 8.78 -17.82 4.09
N LYS A 232 7.69 -18.55 3.88
CA LYS A 232 7.71 -19.92 3.33
C LYS A 232 8.01 -19.97 1.83
N CYS A 233 8.27 -18.82 1.21
CA CYS A 233 8.35 -18.64 -0.24
C CYS A 233 9.74 -18.19 -0.71
N GLN A 234 10.79 -18.40 0.08
CA GLN A 234 12.12 -17.81 -0.15
C GLN A 234 12.76 -17.99 -1.54
N PRO A 235 12.62 -19.08 -2.31
CA PRO A 235 13.18 -19.09 -3.67
C PRO A 235 12.43 -18.15 -4.63
N LEU A 236 11.15 -17.87 -4.38
CA LEU A 236 10.32 -16.99 -5.22
C LEU A 236 10.57 -15.50 -4.96
N LEU A 237 11.14 -15.16 -3.81
CA LEU A 237 11.32 -13.77 -3.37
C LEU A 237 12.71 -13.21 -3.67
N GLY A 238 13.59 -13.97 -4.33
CA GLY A 238 15.00 -13.58 -4.56
C GLY A 238 15.22 -12.29 -5.35
N LYS A 239 14.20 -11.78 -6.05
CA LYS A 239 14.24 -10.49 -6.78
C LYS A 239 13.48 -9.35 -6.08
N LEU A 240 12.83 -9.65 -4.96
CA LEU A 240 11.99 -8.71 -4.23
C LEU A 240 12.84 -7.98 -3.18
N ASP A 241 12.82 -6.65 -3.21
CA ASP A 241 13.45 -5.82 -2.19
C ASP A 241 12.50 -5.70 -0.97
N PRO A 242 12.84 -6.33 0.18
CA PRO A 242 11.96 -6.34 1.35
C PRO A 242 11.84 -4.97 2.02
N GLU A 243 12.75 -4.01 1.76
CA GLU A 243 12.66 -2.62 2.24
C GLU A 243 11.78 -1.74 1.34
N ARG A 244 11.31 -2.32 0.22
CA ARG A 244 10.45 -1.70 -0.78
C ARG A 244 9.20 -2.53 -1.03
N ALA A 245 8.76 -3.24 0.01
CA ALA A 245 7.57 -4.06 0.02
C ALA A 245 6.73 -3.76 1.26
N GLY A 246 5.43 -3.57 1.09
CA GLY A 246 4.53 -3.19 2.15
C GLY A 246 3.09 -3.05 1.67
N ILE A 247 2.22 -2.58 2.55
CA ILE A 247 0.81 -2.33 2.22
C ILE A 247 0.66 -0.91 1.66
N CYS A 248 0.13 -0.82 0.45
CA CYS A 248 -0.25 0.44 -0.18
C CYS A 248 -1.71 0.42 -0.64
N MET A 249 -2.24 1.60 -0.86
CA MET A 249 -3.61 1.83 -1.26
C MET A 249 -3.68 2.76 -2.47
N PHE A 250 -4.55 2.47 -3.42
CA PHE A 250 -4.81 3.29 -4.60
C PHE A 250 -6.30 3.55 -4.75
N ARG A 251 -6.68 4.83 -4.87
CA ARG A 251 -8.05 5.23 -5.16
C ARG A 251 -8.34 5.08 -6.65
N TYR A 252 -9.54 4.64 -6.99
CA TYR A 252 -10.04 4.57 -8.37
C TYR A 252 -11.56 4.71 -8.46
#